data_AF-A0A3S4V963-F1
#
_entry.id   AF-A0A3S4V963-F1
#
_cell.length_a   1.000
_cell.length_b   1.000
_cell.length_c   1.000
_cell.angle_alpha   90.00
_cell.angle_beta   90.00
_cell.angle_gamma   90.00
#
_symmetry.space_group_name_H-M   'P 1'
#
loop_
_entity.id
_entity.type
_entity.pdbx_description
1 polymer ?
#
loop_
_entity_poly.entity_id
_entity_poly.type
_entity_poly.pdbx_seq_one_letter_code
_entity_poly.pdbx_strand_id
1 'polypeptide(L)' 'MAKPAPECPIRFGEPCTLCQLYVTGPEDCQTVRLVLDDPELRAEWQRKRAAYIKAKREARKS' A
#
# COMPACT_ATOMS: atom_id res chain seq x y z
N MET A 1 14.65 13.72 14.63
CA MET A 1 13.27 13.56 14.11
C MET A 1 13.21 12.24 13.36
N ALA A 2 12.32 11.32 13.73
CA ALA A 2 12.17 10.05 13.02
C ALA A 2 11.57 10.29 11.63
N LYS A 3 12.03 9.57 10.60
CA LYS A 3 11.41 9.60 9.27
C LYS A 3 9.95 9.12 9.39
N PRO A 4 9.02 9.67 8.60
CA PRO A 4 7.64 9.16 8.56
C PRO A 4 7.66 7.68 8.22
N ALA A 5 6.85 6.90 8.95
CA ALA A 5 6.72 5.47 8.69
C ALA A 5 6.24 5.24 7.25
N PRO A 6 6.81 4.27 6.52
CA PRO A 6 6.38 3.98 5.16
C PRO A 6 4.92 3.50 5.16
N GLU A 7 4.13 3.92 4.16
CA GLU A 7 2.76 3.41 3.98
C GLU A 7 2.76 1.98 3.43
N CYS A 8 1.74 1.19 3.79
CA CYS A 8 1.56 -0.16 3.25
C CYS A 8 1.05 -0.11 1.80
N PRO A 9 1.75 -0.71 0.81
CA PRO A 9 1.34 -0.61 -0.60
C PRO A 9 -0.04 -1.22 -0.89
N ILE A 10 -0.45 -2.23 -0.12
CA ILE A 10 -1.72 -2.95 -0.34
C ILE A 10 -2.83 -2.53 0.64
N ARG A 11 -2.51 -1.74 1.68
CA ARG A 11 -3.46 -1.14 2.63
C ARG A 11 -3.34 0.38 2.55
N PHE A 12 -4.02 0.96 1.56
CA PHE A 12 -3.84 2.36 1.19
C PHE A 12 -4.16 3.31 2.35
N GLY A 13 -3.26 4.25 2.62
CA GLY A 13 -3.43 5.27 3.67
C GLY A 13 -3.10 4.79 5.08
N GLU A 14 -2.72 3.54 5.26
CA GLU A 14 -2.27 3.02 6.54
C GLU A 14 -0.74 2.91 6.57
N PRO A 15 -0.08 3.31 7.69
CA PRO A 15 1.33 3.04 7.87
C PRO A 15 1.60 1.54 7.91
N CYS A 16 2.80 1.13 7.51
CA CYS A 16 3.25 -0.23 7.72
C CYS A 16 3.30 -0.52 9.23
N THR A 17 2.67 -1.62 9.64
CA THR A 17 2.61 -2.07 11.04
C THR A 17 3.44 -3.32 11.32
N LEU A 18 4.30 -3.72 10.37
CA LEU A 18 5.14 -4.92 10.47
C LEU A 18 4.32 -6.18 10.82
N CYS A 19 3.17 -6.35 10.17
CA CYS A 19 2.23 -7.43 10.48
C CYS A 19 2.72 -8.84 10.08
N GLN A 20 3.80 -8.93 9.29
CA GLN A 20 4.44 -10.18 8.90
C GLN A 20 5.74 -10.36 9.68
N LEU A 21 6.05 -11.60 10.05
CA LEU A 21 7.28 -11.94 10.76
C LEU A 21 8.51 -11.68 9.87
N TYR A 22 9.59 -11.21 10.49
CA TYR A 22 10.89 -10.95 9.86
C TYR A 22 10.90 -9.88 8.74
N VAL A 23 9.89 -9.02 8.72
CA VAL A 23 9.78 -7.90 7.77
C VAL A 23 10.25 -6.61 8.46
N THR A 24 11.03 -5.80 7.75
CA THR A 24 11.50 -4.48 8.21
C THR A 24 10.76 -3.31 7.56
N GLY A 25 10.02 -3.57 6.47
CA GLY A 25 9.15 -2.61 5.83
C GLY A 25 8.43 -3.17 4.59
N PRO A 26 7.77 -2.32 3.79
CA PRO A 26 7.17 -2.75 2.54
C PRO A 26 8.14 -3.36 1.53
N GLU A 27 9.41 -2.99 1.57
CA GLU A 27 10.46 -3.41 0.63
C GLU A 27 10.83 -4.91 0.72
N ASP A 28 10.69 -5.51 1.91
CA ASP A 28 10.96 -6.92 2.18
C ASP A 28 9.69 -7.73 2.51
N CYS A 29 8.52 -7.11 2.40
CA CYS A 29 7.24 -7.78 2.66
C CYS A 29 6.84 -8.76 1.54
N GLN A 30 6.79 -10.06 1.85
CA GLN A 30 6.44 -11.10 0.89
C GLN A 30 5.02 -10.93 0.30
N THR A 31 4.04 -10.50 1.11
CA THR A 31 2.67 -10.30 0.62
C THR A 31 2.60 -9.18 -0.41
N VAL A 32 3.34 -8.09 -0.20
CA VAL A 32 3.43 -7.00 -1.18
C VAL A 32 4.05 -7.53 -2.48
N ARG A 33 5.13 -8.30 -2.39
CA ARG A 33 5.77 -8.93 -3.55
C ARG A 33 4.80 -9.81 -4.32
N LEU A 34 4.06 -10.71 -3.67
CA LEU A 34 3.12 -11.61 -4.33
C LEU A 34 2.00 -10.86 -5.08
N VAL A 35 1.40 -9.85 -4.44
CA VAL A 35 0.33 -9.04 -5.07
C VAL A 35 0.87 -8.27 -6.26
N LEU A 36 2.09 -7.73 -6.14
CA LEU A 36 2.66 -6.97 -7.22
C LEU A 36 3.21 -7.89 -8.31
N ASP A 37 3.77 -9.06 -8.07
CA ASP A 37 4.36 -9.89 -9.11
C ASP A 37 3.33 -10.62 -9.98
N ASP A 38 2.15 -10.93 -9.43
CA ASP A 38 1.05 -11.53 -10.20
C ASP A 38 0.37 -10.47 -11.09
N PRO A 39 0.24 -10.68 -12.42
CA PRO A 39 -0.33 -9.68 -13.33
C PRO A 39 -1.79 -9.31 -13.04
N GLU A 40 -2.61 -10.27 -12.66
CA GLU A 40 -4.04 -10.05 -12.39
C GLU A 40 -4.22 -9.29 -11.08
N LEU A 41 -3.48 -9.68 -10.04
CA LEU A 41 -3.46 -8.97 -8.76
C LEU A 41 -2.87 -7.56 -8.92
N ARG A 42 -1.83 -7.37 -9.73
CA ARG A 42 -1.26 -6.06 -10.05
C ARG A 42 -2.28 -5.16 -10.75
N ALA A 43 -3.05 -5.70 -11.70
CA ALA A 43 -4.10 -4.95 -12.38
C ALA A 43 -5.22 -4.52 -11.41
N GLU A 44 -5.66 -5.42 -10.52
CA GLU A 44 -6.64 -5.08 -9.48
C GLU A 44 -6.09 -4.05 -8.49
N TRP A 45 -4.82 -4.20 -8.08
CA TRP A 45 -4.15 -3.24 -7.22
C TRP A 45 -4.12 -1.83 -7.85
N GLN A 46 -3.81 -1.73 -9.14
CA GLN A 46 -3.82 -0.45 -9.86
C GLN A 46 -5.23 0.18 -9.86
N ARG A 47 -6.28 -0.63 -10.11
CA ARG A 47 -7.68 -0.17 -10.06
C ARG A 47 -8.04 0.36 -8.67
N LYS A 48 -7.78 -0.41 -7.61
CA LYS A 48 -8.09 0.01 -6.23
C LYS A 48 -7.29 1.24 -5.81
N ARG A 49 -6.01 1.33 -6.20
CA ARG A 49 -5.16 2.49 -5.91
C ARG A 49 -5.71 3.75 -6.57
N ALA A 50 -6.13 3.67 -7.84
CA ALA A 50 -6.72 4.81 -8.54
C ALA A 50 -8.02 5.28 -7.86
N ALA A 51 -8.88 4.35 -7.45
CA ALA A 51 -10.10 4.64 -6.71
C ALA A 51 -9.81 5.32 -5.36
N TYR A 52 -8.83 4.82 -4.59
CA TYR A 52 -8.41 5.45 -3.33
C TYR A 52 -7.90 6.88 -3.54
N ILE A 53 -7.04 7.11 -4.54
CA ILE A 53 -6.53 8.46 -4.83
C ILE A 53 -7.66 9.41 -5.24
N LYS A 54 -8.62 8.94 -6.03
CA LYS A 54 -9.81 9.72 -6.40
C LYS A 54 -10.62 10.12 -5.15
N ALA A 55 -10.96 9.16 -4.30
CA ALA A 55 -11.72 9.41 -3.08
C ALA A 55 -10.98 10.37 -2.13
N LYS A 56 -9.67 10.20 -1.94
CA LYS A 56 -8.83 11.10 -1.12
C LYS A 56 -8.82 12.53 -1.66
N ARG A 57 -8.79 12.70 -2.99
CA ARG A 57 -8.86 14.03 -3.64
C ARG A 57 -10.22 14.68 -3.47
N GLU A 58 -11.31 13.91 -3.57
CA GLU A 58 -12.67 14.38 -3.35
C GLU A 58 -12.85 14.83 -1.90
N ALA A 59 -12.42 14.03 -0.93
CA ALA A 59 -12.49 14.37 0.49
C ALA A 59 -11.68 15.61 0.88
N ARG A 60 -10.59 15.92 0.14
CA ARG A 60 -9.81 17.16 0.36
C ARG A 60 -10.49 18.41 -0.20
N LYS A 61 -11.42 18.26 -1.16
CA LYS A 61 -12.13 19.39 -1.79
C LYS A 61 -13.39 19.80 -1.03
N SER A 62 -13.94 18.88 -0.24
CA SER A 62 -15.02 19.14 0.72
C SER A 62 -14.48 19.81 1.98
#